data_AF-A0A9P7VLV8-F1
#
_entry.id   AF-A0A9P7VLV8-F1
#
_cell.length_a   1.000
_cell.length_b   1.000
_cell.length_c   1.000
_cell.angle_alpha   90.00
_cell.angle_beta   90.00
_cell.angle_gamma   90.00
#
_symmetry.space_group_name_H-M   'P 1'
#
loop_
_entity.id
_entity.type
_entity.pdbx_description
1 polymer ?
#
loop_
_entity_poly.entity_id
_entity_poly.type
_entity_poly.pdbx_seq_one_letter_code
_entity_poly.pdbx_strand_id
1 'polypeptide(L)'
;MQAKIFEPTPEGARKVVLATNIAETSITIDGVVFVIDPGFVKQNSYNPRTGMSSLVVVPCSRASANQRAGRAGRVRPGKSFRLYTKWAFSNELEANTVPEIQRTNLGMVVLLLKSLGINDLIGFEFLDPPPGETLMRALELLYALGALNDRGELTKLGRRMAEFPVDPMLSKAIISSEKYECTDEVLTIIAMLSESGSLFYRPKDKKLHADQARQNFVRPGGDHFTLLNVWEQWAETNYSQQFCYEQFLQFKSLSRARDIRDQLAGLCERVEIVIKSNPNSNDITPVQKAITAGYFYNTAQLQKSGDSYRTLKTNHTVYIHPSSSLFQFQPPVKTVLYYELVMTSKSYMRQVMEIKPAWLMEVAPHYFKPADLEQLASGDKKMPKNEAASLSSAKS
;
A
#
# COMPACT_ATOMS: atom_id res chain seq x y z
N MET A 1 -24.14 -7.07 6.14
CA MET A 1 -23.93 -5.66 6.56
C MET A 1 -24.26 -4.70 5.42
N GLN A 2 -23.64 -4.81 4.23
CA GLN A 2 -23.97 -3.94 3.09
C GLN A 2 -25.43 -4.07 2.62
N ALA A 3 -26.00 -5.27 2.56
CA ALA A 3 -27.41 -5.47 2.16
C ALA A 3 -28.43 -4.78 3.08
N LYS A 4 -28.08 -4.51 4.35
CA LYS A 4 -29.00 -3.89 5.33
C LYS A 4 -29.43 -2.48 4.92
N ILE A 5 -28.64 -1.78 4.10
CA ILE A 5 -28.99 -0.42 3.66
C ILE A 5 -30.24 -0.41 2.76
N PHE A 6 -30.56 -1.53 2.13
CA PHE A 6 -31.71 -1.71 1.25
C PHE A 6 -32.97 -2.16 2.00
N GLU A 7 -32.85 -2.50 3.29
CA GLU A 7 -34.02 -2.84 4.09
C GLU A 7 -35.01 -1.66 4.11
N PRO A 8 -36.33 -1.95 4.00
CA PRO A 8 -37.35 -0.91 4.04
C PRO A 8 -37.31 -0.16 5.37
N THR A 9 -37.76 1.09 5.36
CA THR A 9 -37.82 1.87 6.60
C THR A 9 -38.97 1.34 7.46
N PRO A 10 -38.74 1.04 8.76
CA PRO A 10 -39.82 0.66 9.67
C PRO A 10 -40.90 1.74 9.76
N GLU A 11 -42.14 1.34 10.03
CA GLU A 11 -43.26 2.26 10.14
C GLU A 11 -43.05 3.27 11.28
N GLY A 12 -43.35 4.55 11.03
CA GLY A 12 -43.13 5.64 11.98
C GLY A 12 -41.66 6.04 12.22
N ALA A 13 -40.70 5.37 11.59
CA ALA A 13 -39.27 5.62 11.77
C ALA A 13 -38.63 6.32 10.56
N ARG A 14 -37.38 6.79 10.75
CA ARG A 14 -36.52 7.29 9.67
C ARG A 14 -35.27 6.43 9.57
N LYS A 15 -34.99 5.93 8.37
CA LYS A 15 -33.70 5.29 8.05
C LYS A 15 -32.65 6.36 7.81
N VAL A 16 -31.50 6.23 8.47
CA VAL A 16 -30.33 7.09 8.28
C VAL A 16 -29.19 6.20 7.80
N VAL A 17 -28.61 6.56 6.64
CA VAL A 17 -27.48 5.84 6.06
C VAL A 17 -26.23 6.72 6.19
N LEU A 18 -25.24 6.23 6.93
CA LEU A 18 -23.90 6.82 6.97
C LEU A 18 -23.06 6.18 5.88
N ALA A 19 -22.71 6.95 4.85
CA ALA A 19 -22.02 6.46 3.67
C ALA A 19 -20.75 7.26 3.36
N THR A 20 -19.81 6.61 2.69
CA THR A 20 -18.68 7.26 2.02
C THR A 20 -19.11 7.79 0.64
N ASN A 21 -18.16 8.24 -0.17
CA ASN A 21 -18.39 8.63 -1.56
C ASN A 21 -18.94 7.49 -2.45
N ILE A 22 -19.04 6.24 -1.96
CA ILE A 22 -19.75 5.15 -2.66
C ILE A 22 -21.22 5.55 -2.94
N ALA A 23 -21.88 6.27 -2.02
CA ALA A 23 -23.26 6.75 -2.22
C ALA A 23 -23.38 7.89 -3.25
N GLU A 24 -22.25 8.51 -3.64
CA GLU A 24 -22.22 9.64 -4.57
C GLU A 24 -22.51 9.21 -6.01
N THR A 25 -21.99 8.05 -6.42
CA THR A 25 -22.08 7.55 -7.80
C THR A 25 -22.56 6.11 -7.85
N SER A 26 -21.87 5.20 -7.17
CA SER A 26 -21.91 3.74 -7.37
C SER A 26 -23.18 3.03 -6.90
N ILE A 27 -23.93 3.60 -5.95
CA ILE A 27 -25.12 2.94 -5.39
C ILE A 27 -26.32 3.88 -5.31
N THR A 28 -27.50 3.31 -5.48
CA THR A 28 -28.78 4.00 -5.36
C THR A 28 -29.53 3.43 -4.17
N ILE A 29 -29.90 4.28 -3.22
CA ILE A 29 -30.70 3.87 -2.06
C ILE A 29 -32.06 4.54 -2.21
N ASP A 30 -33.11 3.74 -2.28
CA ASP A 30 -34.45 4.24 -2.46
C ASP A 30 -34.97 4.98 -1.22
N GLY A 31 -35.81 5.98 -1.45
CA GLY A 31 -36.44 6.78 -0.40
C GLY A 31 -35.55 7.87 0.22
N VAL A 32 -34.33 8.08 -0.28
CA VAL A 32 -33.47 9.19 0.19
C VAL A 32 -34.02 10.53 -0.30
N VAL A 33 -34.44 11.37 0.65
CA VAL A 33 -34.93 12.74 0.40
C VAL A 33 -34.15 13.81 1.15
N PHE A 34 -33.28 13.40 2.07
CA PHE A 34 -32.42 14.29 2.83
C PHE A 34 -30.97 13.85 2.65
N VAL A 35 -30.12 14.78 2.23
CA VAL A 35 -28.67 14.57 2.15
C VAL A 35 -28.02 15.59 3.08
N ILE A 36 -27.09 15.12 3.91
CA ILE A 36 -26.23 15.97 4.74
C ILE A 36 -24.82 15.83 4.18
N ASP A 37 -24.29 16.91 3.61
CA ASP A 37 -22.99 16.94 2.95
C ASP A 37 -21.98 17.73 3.78
N PRO A 38 -21.02 17.05 4.44
CA PRO A 38 -19.95 17.72 5.17
C PRO A 38 -18.92 18.39 4.25
N GLY A 39 -18.93 18.12 2.94
CA GLY A 39 -18.02 18.76 1.98
C GLY A 39 -16.63 18.11 1.88
N PHE A 40 -16.43 16.93 2.47
CA PHE A 40 -15.14 16.24 2.47
C PHE A 40 -15.19 14.88 1.77
N VAL A 41 -14.02 14.40 1.35
CA VAL A 41 -13.78 13.07 0.82
C VAL A 41 -12.37 12.62 1.21
N LYS A 42 -12.18 11.32 1.44
CA LYS A 42 -10.83 10.74 1.57
C LYS A 42 -10.32 10.38 0.18
N GLN A 43 -9.14 10.88 -0.18
CA GLN A 43 -8.52 10.63 -1.47
C GLN A 43 -7.08 10.19 -1.29
N ASN A 44 -6.63 9.29 -2.16
CA ASN A 44 -5.22 8.91 -2.23
C ASN A 44 -4.43 10.06 -2.84
N SER A 45 -3.30 10.36 -2.22
CA SER A 45 -2.29 11.31 -2.67
C SER A 45 -0.97 10.59 -2.74
N TYR A 46 -0.28 10.69 -3.87
CA TYR A 46 1.04 10.11 -4.08
C TYR A 46 2.08 11.21 -4.21
N ASN A 47 3.18 11.09 -3.47
CA ASN A 47 4.33 11.96 -3.62
C ASN A 47 5.46 11.19 -4.34
N PRO A 48 5.79 11.52 -5.60
CA PRO A 48 6.78 10.79 -6.39
C PRO A 48 8.21 10.93 -5.87
N ARG A 49 8.52 12.02 -5.14
CA ARG A 49 9.87 12.24 -4.58
C ARG A 49 10.15 11.35 -3.38
N THR A 50 9.14 11.16 -2.54
CA THR A 50 9.27 10.35 -1.33
C THR A 50 8.80 8.90 -1.55
N GLY A 51 8.10 8.62 -2.65
CA GLY A 51 7.48 7.34 -2.94
C GLY A 51 6.30 7.01 -2.00
N MET A 52 5.78 8.00 -1.26
CA MET A 52 4.75 7.77 -0.25
C MET A 52 3.35 7.96 -0.82
N SER A 53 2.48 7.01 -0.51
CA SER A 53 1.04 7.13 -0.69
C SER A 53 0.39 7.49 0.64
N SER A 54 -0.49 8.48 0.65
CA SER A 54 -1.26 8.86 1.84
C SER A 54 -2.73 9.00 1.51
N LEU A 55 -3.58 8.55 2.43
CA LEU A 55 -5.02 8.75 2.33
C LEU A 55 -5.39 10.00 3.12
N VAL A 56 -5.57 11.11 2.41
CA VAL A 56 -5.82 12.43 3.01
C VAL A 56 -7.29 12.81 2.90
N VAL A 57 -7.80 13.50 3.92
CA VAL A 57 -9.14 14.10 3.88
C VAL A 57 -9.00 15.46 3.19
N VAL A 58 -9.70 15.62 2.07
CA VAL A 58 -9.69 16.86 1.28
C VAL A 58 -11.12 17.34 1.02
N PRO A 59 -11.32 18.64 0.74
CA PRO A 59 -12.60 19.15 0.27
C PRO A 59 -13.05 18.42 -1.01
N CYS A 60 -14.36 18.18 -1.15
CA CYS A 60 -14.92 17.60 -2.38
C CYS A 60 -15.02 18.65 -3.49
N SER A 61 -15.06 18.20 -4.75
CA SER A 61 -15.33 19.12 -5.87
C SER A 61 -16.78 19.59 -5.92
N ARG A 62 -17.05 20.68 -6.64
CA ARG A 62 -18.40 21.17 -6.93
C ARG A 62 -19.23 20.11 -7.66
N ALA A 63 -18.62 19.40 -8.62
CA ALA A 63 -19.24 18.28 -9.30
C ALA A 63 -19.71 17.19 -8.30
N SER A 64 -18.84 16.77 -7.38
CA SER A 64 -19.18 15.81 -6.32
C SER A 64 -20.29 16.30 -5.39
N ALA A 65 -20.21 17.55 -4.93
CA ALA A 65 -21.23 18.17 -4.09
C ALA A 65 -22.61 18.26 -4.79
N ASN A 66 -22.62 18.45 -6.11
CA ASN A 66 -23.85 18.44 -6.91
C ASN A 66 -24.39 17.01 -7.10
N GLN A 67 -23.53 16.02 -7.33
CA GLN A 67 -23.92 14.61 -7.37
C GLN A 67 -24.56 14.15 -6.06
N ARG A 68 -23.96 14.52 -4.91
CA ARG A 68 -24.51 14.25 -3.57
C ARG A 68 -25.89 14.88 -3.41
N ALA A 69 -26.05 16.15 -3.75
CA ALA A 69 -27.33 16.84 -3.68
C ALA A 69 -28.39 16.18 -4.59
N GLY A 70 -28.00 15.72 -5.78
CA GLY A 70 -28.87 15.01 -6.72
C GLY A 70 -29.45 13.70 -6.16
N ARG A 71 -28.79 13.06 -5.17
CA ARG A 71 -29.31 11.84 -4.53
C ARG A 71 -30.61 12.08 -3.76
N ALA A 72 -30.82 13.29 -3.22
CA ALA A 72 -32.04 13.65 -2.51
C ALA A 72 -33.26 13.82 -3.43
N GLY A 73 -33.05 14.06 -4.73
CA GLY A 73 -34.09 14.44 -5.68
C GLY A 73 -34.59 13.31 -6.60
N ARG A 74 -34.25 12.05 -6.33
CA ARG A 74 -34.50 10.95 -7.27
C ARG A 74 -35.94 10.45 -7.33
N VAL A 75 -36.59 10.32 -6.17
CA VAL A 75 -37.94 9.74 -6.06
C VAL A 75 -38.99 10.83 -5.93
N ARG A 76 -38.67 11.90 -5.19
CA ARG A 76 -39.55 13.02 -4.90
C ARG A 76 -38.70 14.26 -4.53
N PRO A 77 -39.29 15.47 -4.45
CA PRO A 77 -38.56 16.65 -4.02
C PRO A 77 -37.86 16.42 -2.67
N GLY A 78 -36.55 16.66 -2.63
CA GLY A 78 -35.70 16.47 -1.46
C GLY A 78 -34.93 17.73 -1.08
N LYS A 79 -34.20 17.66 0.04
CA LYS A 79 -33.35 18.75 0.53
C LYS A 79 -31.91 18.27 0.72
N SER A 80 -30.96 19.11 0.32
CA SER A 80 -29.53 18.90 0.55
C SER A 80 -29.02 19.96 1.53
N PHE A 81 -28.51 19.51 2.67
CA PHE A 81 -27.91 20.35 3.71
C PHE A 81 -26.39 20.30 3.57
N ARG A 82 -25.79 21.38 3.05
CA ARG A 82 -24.34 21.53 2.93
C ARG A 82 -23.81 22.19 4.20
N LEU A 83 -22.82 21.59 4.85
CA LEU A 83 -22.22 22.11 6.09
C LEU A 83 -21.12 23.15 5.83
N TYR A 84 -21.21 23.87 4.72
CA TYR A 84 -20.28 24.90 4.27
C TYR A 84 -21.05 26.03 3.60
N THR A 85 -20.46 27.22 3.56
CA THR A 85 -21.15 28.41 3.06
C THR A 85 -21.32 28.37 1.54
N LYS A 86 -22.32 29.11 1.03
CA LYS A 86 -22.50 29.31 -0.42
C LYS A 86 -21.26 29.95 -1.06
N TRP A 87 -20.54 30.78 -0.30
CA TRP A 87 -19.29 31.38 -0.74
C TRP A 87 -18.19 30.32 -0.93
N ALA A 88 -17.98 29.44 0.06
CA ALA A 88 -17.02 28.34 -0.04
C ALA A 88 -17.34 27.41 -1.22
N PHE A 89 -18.62 27.06 -1.41
CA PHE A 89 -19.06 26.26 -2.56
C PHE A 89 -18.69 26.91 -3.90
N SER A 90 -18.72 28.23 -4.00
CA SER A 90 -18.54 28.93 -5.28
C SER A 90 -17.08 29.31 -5.55
N ASN A 91 -16.28 29.55 -4.49
CA ASN A 91 -14.93 30.12 -4.60
C ASN A 91 -13.81 29.23 -4.05
N GLU A 92 -14.08 28.35 -3.09
CA GLU A 92 -13.05 27.48 -2.49
C GLU A 92 -13.03 26.08 -3.13
N LEU A 93 -14.19 25.55 -3.53
CA LEU A 93 -14.28 24.21 -4.09
C LEU A 93 -13.90 24.18 -5.58
N GLU A 94 -12.97 23.28 -5.90
CA GLU A 94 -12.60 22.97 -7.29
C GLU A 94 -13.80 22.53 -8.12
N ALA A 95 -13.80 22.87 -9.41
CA ALA A 95 -14.90 22.50 -10.31
C ALA A 95 -15.08 20.98 -10.40
N ASN A 96 -13.97 20.28 -10.65
CA ASN A 96 -13.91 18.85 -10.89
C ASN A 96 -12.89 18.21 -9.95
N THR A 97 -13.06 16.91 -9.71
CA THR A 97 -12.09 16.14 -8.95
C THR A 97 -10.88 15.85 -9.83
N VAL A 98 -9.67 16.04 -9.29
CA VAL A 98 -8.44 15.67 -9.99
C VAL A 98 -8.46 14.18 -10.37
N PRO A 99 -8.11 13.79 -11.59
CA PRO A 99 -8.10 12.39 -12.03
C PRO A 99 -7.23 11.48 -11.16
N GLU A 100 -7.54 10.19 -11.13
CA GLU A 100 -6.77 9.20 -10.35
C GLU A 100 -5.34 9.03 -10.87
N ILE A 101 -5.16 9.01 -12.20
CA ILE A 101 -3.85 8.84 -12.86
C ILE A 101 -2.83 9.92 -12.47
N GLN A 102 -3.29 11.10 -12.04
CA GLN A 102 -2.41 12.19 -11.60
C GLN A 102 -2.03 12.11 -10.12
N ARG A 103 -2.61 11.16 -9.36
CA ARG A 103 -2.53 11.13 -7.89
C ARG A 103 -2.12 9.78 -7.31
N THR A 104 -1.86 8.79 -8.15
CA THR A 104 -1.48 7.44 -7.73
C THR A 104 -0.09 7.06 -8.24
N ASN A 105 0.46 5.98 -7.68
CA ASN A 105 1.69 5.38 -8.19
C ASN A 105 1.41 4.72 -9.55
N LEU A 106 2.22 5.04 -10.56
CA LEU A 106 2.05 4.58 -11.93
C LEU A 106 2.83 3.31 -12.26
N GLY A 107 3.54 2.70 -11.31
CA GLY A 107 4.36 1.50 -11.55
C GLY A 107 3.63 0.39 -12.32
N MET A 108 2.43 0.02 -11.88
CA MET A 108 1.61 -0.98 -12.58
C MET A 108 1.07 -0.50 -13.92
N VAL A 109 0.65 0.75 -14.00
CA VAL A 109 0.11 1.32 -15.25
C VAL A 109 1.19 1.34 -16.33
N VAL A 110 2.41 1.75 -15.99
CA VAL A 110 3.55 1.77 -16.90
C VAL A 110 3.94 0.36 -17.34
N LEU A 111 3.97 -0.60 -16.40
CA LEU A 111 4.26 -2.00 -16.72
C LEU A 111 3.24 -2.57 -17.72
N LEU A 112 1.95 -2.28 -17.50
CA LEU A 112 0.85 -2.69 -18.37
C LEU A 112 0.93 -2.02 -19.76
N LEU A 113 1.15 -0.72 -19.83
CA LEU A 113 1.30 -0.02 -21.12
C LEU A 113 2.46 -0.60 -21.93
N LYS A 114 3.59 -0.89 -21.25
CA LYS A 114 4.76 -1.52 -21.88
C LYS A 114 4.47 -2.96 -22.32
N SER A 115 3.68 -3.74 -21.58
CA SER A 115 3.30 -5.10 -22.00
C SER A 115 2.35 -5.11 -23.20
N LEU A 116 1.55 -4.06 -23.36
CA LEU A 116 0.72 -3.82 -24.55
C LEU A 116 1.52 -3.33 -25.78
N GLY A 117 2.82 -3.07 -25.63
CA GLY A 117 3.69 -2.62 -26.73
C GLY A 117 3.76 -1.11 -26.91
N ILE A 118 3.23 -0.32 -25.96
CA ILE A 118 3.28 1.15 -26.00
C ILE A 118 4.64 1.60 -25.47
N ASN A 119 5.51 2.01 -26.38
CA ASN A 119 6.89 2.41 -26.05
C ASN A 119 7.04 3.88 -25.70
N ASP A 120 6.35 4.76 -26.44
CA ASP A 120 6.32 6.19 -26.17
C ASP A 120 5.20 6.50 -25.16
N LEU A 121 5.59 6.63 -23.91
CA LEU A 121 4.67 6.97 -22.82
C LEU A 121 4.45 8.48 -22.70
N ILE A 122 5.33 9.30 -23.26
CA ILE A 122 5.23 10.77 -23.18
C ILE A 122 4.26 11.26 -24.26
N GLY A 123 4.38 10.72 -25.47
CA GLY A 123 3.45 10.98 -26.59
C GLY A 123 2.15 10.18 -26.53
N PHE A 124 1.95 9.33 -25.52
CA PHE A 124 0.69 8.59 -25.39
C PHE A 124 -0.47 9.54 -25.08
N GLU A 125 -1.55 9.40 -25.83
CA GLU A 125 -2.74 10.26 -25.75
C GLU A 125 -3.60 9.93 -24.52
N PHE A 126 -3.11 10.29 -23.33
CA PHE A 126 -3.93 10.26 -22.12
C PHE A 126 -5.03 11.33 -22.20
N LEU A 127 -6.24 11.01 -21.72
CA LEU A 127 -7.31 12.00 -21.55
C LEU A 127 -6.85 13.15 -20.64
N ASP A 128 -6.25 12.77 -19.50
CA ASP A 128 -5.58 13.67 -18.57
C ASP A 128 -4.18 13.11 -18.30
N PRO A 129 -3.11 13.72 -18.83
CA PRO A 129 -1.77 13.17 -18.70
C PRO A 129 -1.28 13.18 -17.25
N PRO A 130 -0.57 12.13 -16.80
CA PRO A 130 0.08 12.14 -15.50
C PRO A 130 1.25 13.14 -15.45
N PRO A 131 1.65 13.60 -14.26
CA PRO A 131 2.87 14.38 -14.10
C PRO A 131 4.10 13.61 -14.60
N GLY A 132 4.95 14.26 -15.39
CA GLY A 132 6.16 13.63 -15.95
C GLY A 132 7.12 13.08 -14.89
N GLU A 133 7.20 13.73 -13.72
CA GLU A 133 8.01 13.23 -12.58
C GLU A 133 7.51 11.86 -12.09
N THR A 134 6.19 11.66 -11.99
CA THR A 134 5.60 10.39 -11.57
C THR A 134 5.86 9.28 -12.59
N LEU A 135 5.77 9.62 -13.88
CA LEU A 135 6.06 8.68 -14.97
C LEU A 135 7.53 8.25 -14.97
N MET A 136 8.45 9.21 -14.80
CA MET A 136 9.88 8.95 -14.72
C MET A 136 10.22 8.06 -13.53
N ARG A 137 9.63 8.31 -12.35
CA ARG A 137 9.84 7.46 -11.16
C ARG A 137 9.34 6.03 -11.33
N ALA A 138 8.20 5.86 -12.02
CA ALA A 138 7.70 4.53 -12.34
C ALA A 138 8.66 3.77 -13.29
N LEU A 139 9.21 4.45 -14.29
CA LEU A 139 10.22 3.87 -15.19
C LEU A 139 11.51 3.51 -14.47
N GLU A 140 12.01 4.38 -13.60
CA GLU A 140 13.20 4.13 -12.78
C GLU A 140 13.01 2.90 -11.87
N LEU A 141 11.84 2.78 -11.23
CA LEU A 141 11.51 1.62 -10.39
C LEU A 141 11.48 0.34 -11.21
N LEU A 142 10.79 0.33 -12.35
CA LEU A 142 10.69 -0.86 -13.21
C LEU A 142 12.04 -1.27 -13.80
N TYR A 143 12.88 -0.30 -14.16
CA TYR A 143 14.26 -0.55 -14.54
C TYR A 143 15.06 -1.16 -13.40
N ALA A 144 14.97 -0.60 -12.19
CA ALA A 144 15.65 -1.14 -11.02
C ALA A 144 15.19 -2.58 -10.68
N LEU A 145 13.91 -2.91 -10.84
CA LEU A 145 13.39 -4.27 -10.64
C LEU A 145 13.85 -5.27 -11.72
N GLY A 146 14.44 -4.77 -12.82
CA GLY A 146 14.82 -5.53 -14.00
C GLY A 146 13.65 -5.85 -14.93
N ALA A 147 12.50 -5.18 -14.75
CA ALA A 147 11.35 -5.31 -15.64
C ALA A 147 11.60 -4.64 -17.00
N LEU A 148 12.41 -3.56 -17.01
CA LEU A 148 12.84 -2.85 -18.21
C LEU A 148 14.36 -2.97 -18.42
N ASN A 149 14.80 -2.93 -19.67
CA ASN A 149 16.23 -2.83 -20.03
C ASN A 149 16.69 -1.36 -20.18
N ASP A 150 17.96 -1.14 -20.50
CA ASP A 150 18.57 0.19 -20.68
C ASP A 150 17.91 1.04 -21.79
N ARG A 151 17.19 0.38 -22.72
CA ARG A 151 16.44 1.01 -23.81
C ARG A 151 14.98 1.30 -23.43
N GLY A 152 14.57 0.98 -22.20
CA GLY A 152 13.19 1.12 -21.74
C GLY A 152 12.22 0.11 -22.35
N GLU A 153 12.72 -1.02 -22.85
CA GLU A 153 11.92 -2.12 -23.41
C GLU A 153 11.67 -3.19 -22.34
N LEU A 154 10.53 -3.88 -22.46
CA LEU A 154 10.12 -4.91 -21.52
C LEU A 154 11.00 -6.17 -21.62
N THR A 155 11.61 -6.57 -20.50
CA THR A 155 12.44 -7.78 -20.42
C THR A 155 11.59 -9.05 -20.30
N LYS A 156 12.21 -10.23 -20.41
CA LYS A 156 11.53 -11.52 -20.13
C LYS A 156 10.94 -11.54 -18.71
N LEU A 157 11.69 -11.00 -17.75
CA LEU A 157 11.22 -10.84 -16.37
C LEU A 157 10.04 -9.88 -16.30
N GLY A 158 10.12 -8.72 -16.96
CA GLY A 158 9.04 -7.73 -16.99
C GLY A 158 7.75 -8.30 -17.59
N ARG A 159 7.85 -9.15 -18.63
CA ARG A 159 6.70 -9.88 -19.19
C ARG A 159 6.06 -10.81 -18.16
N ARG A 160 6.86 -11.62 -17.47
CA ARG A 160 6.37 -12.48 -16.36
C ARG A 160 5.72 -11.65 -15.25
N MET A 161 6.28 -10.47 -14.93
CA MET A 161 5.72 -9.58 -13.90
C MET A 161 4.35 -9.00 -14.29
N ALA A 162 4.14 -8.71 -15.58
CA ALA A 162 2.90 -8.11 -16.10
C ALA A 162 1.69 -9.06 -16.03
N GLU A 163 1.91 -10.37 -15.93
CA GLU A 163 0.84 -11.37 -15.77
C GLU A 163 0.19 -11.35 -14.38
N PHE A 164 0.87 -10.78 -13.37
CA PHE A 164 0.35 -10.71 -12.01
C PHE A 164 -0.37 -9.37 -11.75
N PRO A 165 -1.61 -9.38 -11.21
CA PRO A 165 -2.39 -8.17 -10.92
C PRO A 165 -2.00 -7.54 -9.56
N VAL A 166 -0.71 -7.47 -9.25
CA VAL A 166 -0.15 -6.93 -8.00
C VAL A 166 0.97 -5.95 -8.31
N ASP A 167 1.33 -5.07 -7.36
CA ASP A 167 2.42 -4.10 -7.52
C ASP A 167 3.71 -4.73 -8.06
N PRO A 168 4.51 -4.05 -8.92
CA PRO A 168 5.68 -4.66 -9.55
C PRO A 168 6.69 -5.21 -8.53
N MET A 169 6.79 -4.60 -7.35
CA MET A 169 7.66 -5.10 -6.27
C MET A 169 7.19 -6.47 -5.74
N LEU A 170 5.87 -6.67 -5.62
CA LEU A 170 5.29 -7.96 -5.23
C LEU A 170 5.45 -8.99 -6.34
N SER A 171 5.17 -8.64 -7.60
CA SER A 171 5.37 -9.54 -8.74
C SER A 171 6.81 -10.02 -8.84
N LYS A 172 7.77 -9.12 -8.61
CA LYS A 172 9.20 -9.45 -8.56
C LYS A 172 9.54 -10.40 -7.39
N ALA A 173 8.93 -10.22 -6.22
CA ALA A 173 9.13 -11.13 -5.09
C ALA A 173 8.60 -12.54 -5.38
N ILE A 174 7.42 -12.66 -6.01
CA ILE A 174 6.86 -13.96 -6.44
C ILE A 174 7.82 -14.66 -7.38
N ILE A 175 8.27 -13.98 -8.44
CA ILE A 175 9.17 -14.59 -9.43
C ILE A 175 10.53 -14.95 -8.80
N SER A 176 11.05 -14.11 -7.90
CA SER A 176 12.31 -14.38 -7.21
C SER A 176 12.23 -15.54 -6.23
N SER A 177 11.03 -15.85 -5.69
CA SER A 177 10.83 -16.95 -4.74
C SER A 177 11.16 -18.32 -5.33
N GLU A 178 11.04 -18.47 -6.65
CA GLU A 178 11.40 -19.68 -7.40
C GLU A 178 12.87 -20.09 -7.14
N LYS A 179 13.78 -19.11 -7.12
CA LYS A 179 15.22 -19.33 -6.87
C LYS A 179 15.52 -19.82 -5.45
N TYR A 180 14.65 -19.47 -4.50
CA TYR A 180 14.82 -19.76 -3.08
C TYR A 180 13.91 -20.90 -2.59
N GLU A 181 13.14 -21.52 -3.50
CA GLU A 181 12.23 -22.64 -3.23
C GLU A 181 11.21 -22.35 -2.11
N CYS A 182 10.71 -21.11 -2.03
CA CYS A 182 9.80 -20.65 -0.97
C CYS A 182 8.55 -19.94 -1.53
N THR A 183 8.09 -20.39 -2.70
CA THR A 183 6.98 -19.75 -3.43
C THR A 183 5.67 -19.84 -2.68
N ASP A 184 5.38 -20.96 -2.00
CA ASP A 184 4.12 -21.12 -1.27
C ASP A 184 3.96 -20.10 -0.12
N GLU A 185 5.03 -19.90 0.66
CA GLU A 185 5.06 -18.94 1.76
C GLU A 185 5.00 -17.50 1.25
N VAL A 186 5.73 -17.19 0.16
CA VAL A 186 5.72 -15.85 -0.44
C VAL A 186 4.34 -15.49 -1.00
N LEU A 187 3.67 -16.42 -1.70
CA LEU A 187 2.30 -16.22 -2.19
C LEU A 187 1.34 -15.91 -1.03
N THR A 188 1.46 -16.70 0.04
CA THR A 188 0.65 -16.52 1.25
C THR A 188 0.88 -15.17 1.90
N ILE A 189 2.14 -14.76 2.08
CA ILE A 189 2.49 -13.46 2.66
C ILE A 189 1.94 -12.32 1.80
N ILE A 190 2.08 -12.37 0.48
CA ILE A 190 1.61 -11.32 -0.43
C ILE A 190 0.08 -11.19 -0.40
N ALA A 191 -0.63 -12.31 -0.38
CA ALA A 191 -2.08 -12.32 -0.25
C ALA A 191 -2.53 -11.71 1.09
N MET A 192 -1.84 -12.05 2.18
CA MET A 192 -2.12 -11.51 3.51
C MET A 192 -1.78 -10.02 3.63
N LEU A 193 -0.69 -9.55 3.00
CA LEU A 193 -0.31 -8.13 2.97
C LEU A 193 -1.40 -7.26 2.33
N SER A 194 -2.02 -7.77 1.26
CA SER A 194 -3.08 -7.08 0.51
C SER A 194 -4.32 -6.78 1.37
N GLU A 195 -4.63 -7.63 2.35
CA GLU A 195 -5.78 -7.47 3.27
C GLU A 195 -5.37 -7.05 4.70
N SER A 196 -4.09 -6.75 4.91
CA SER A 196 -3.52 -6.57 6.25
C SER A 196 -4.08 -5.38 7.04
N GLY A 197 -4.57 -4.34 6.34
CA GLY A 197 -5.15 -3.14 6.95
C GLY A 197 -6.44 -3.38 7.74
N SER A 198 -7.18 -4.45 7.43
CA SER A 198 -8.42 -4.85 8.10
C SER A 198 -8.37 -6.24 8.71
N LEU A 199 -7.19 -6.86 8.81
CA LEU A 199 -7.09 -8.24 9.31
C LEU A 199 -7.41 -8.35 10.80
N PHE A 200 -6.76 -7.53 11.62
CA PHE A 200 -6.91 -7.55 13.07
C PHE A 200 -8.09 -6.68 13.51
N TYR A 201 -9.02 -7.27 14.26
CA TYR A 201 -10.16 -6.58 14.85
C TYR A 201 -9.84 -6.19 16.30
N ARG A 202 -9.97 -4.91 16.64
CA ARG A 202 -9.61 -4.41 17.97
C ARG A 202 -10.76 -3.61 18.60
N PRO A 203 -11.73 -4.29 19.24
CA PRO A 203 -12.81 -3.63 19.97
C PRO A 203 -12.27 -2.74 21.09
N LYS A 204 -12.94 -1.61 21.36
CA LYS A 204 -12.52 -0.68 22.43
C LYS A 204 -12.63 -1.30 23.82
N ASP A 205 -13.66 -2.11 24.03
CA ASP A 205 -13.97 -2.85 25.26
C ASP A 205 -13.05 -4.05 25.49
N LYS A 206 -12.58 -4.71 24.42
CA LYS A 206 -11.72 -5.91 24.49
C LYS A 206 -10.29 -5.69 24.00
N LYS A 207 -9.81 -4.44 24.09
CA LYS A 207 -8.49 -4.03 23.58
C LYS A 207 -7.35 -4.93 24.08
N LEU A 208 -7.33 -5.24 25.37
CA LEU A 208 -6.27 -6.04 26.01
C LEU A 208 -6.28 -7.50 25.54
N HIS A 209 -7.46 -8.11 25.42
CA HIS A 209 -7.61 -9.47 24.90
C HIS A 209 -7.21 -9.56 23.42
N ALA A 210 -7.59 -8.57 22.61
CA ALA A 210 -7.21 -8.51 21.20
C ALA A 210 -5.69 -8.34 21.03
N ASP A 211 -5.06 -7.50 21.86
CA ASP A 211 -3.61 -7.32 21.84
C ASP A 211 -2.88 -8.60 22.29
N GLN A 212 -3.38 -9.32 23.29
CA GLN A 212 -2.84 -10.61 23.72
C GLN A 212 -2.97 -11.70 22.65
N ALA A 213 -4.17 -11.85 22.04
CA ALA A 213 -4.38 -12.79 20.94
C ALA A 213 -3.42 -12.50 19.78
N ARG A 214 -3.20 -11.21 19.48
CA ARG A 214 -2.23 -10.79 18.47
C ARG A 214 -0.79 -11.19 18.80
N GLN A 215 -0.37 -11.09 20.07
CA GLN A 215 0.98 -11.48 20.48
C GLN A 215 1.26 -12.97 20.24
N ASN A 216 0.25 -13.83 20.33
CA ASN A 216 0.39 -15.27 20.04
C ASN A 216 0.79 -15.55 18.58
N PHE A 217 0.53 -14.61 17.65
CA PHE A 217 0.91 -14.75 16.26
C PHE A 217 2.30 -14.23 15.94
N VAL A 218 2.91 -13.43 16.83
CA VAL A 218 4.19 -12.78 16.56
C VAL A 218 5.28 -13.82 16.41
N ARG A 219 5.93 -13.83 15.24
CA ARG A 219 7.11 -14.66 14.95
C ARG A 219 8.36 -13.79 14.76
N PRO A 220 9.56 -14.32 15.08
CA PRO A 220 10.82 -13.70 14.68
C PRO A 220 10.85 -13.41 13.17
N GLY A 221 11.59 -12.37 12.77
CA GLY A 221 11.67 -11.92 11.38
C GLY A 221 10.70 -10.81 11.00
N GLY A 222 9.62 -10.61 11.77
CA GLY A 222 8.76 -9.41 11.70
C GLY A 222 7.31 -9.66 11.28
N ASP A 223 6.67 -8.62 10.75
CA ASP A 223 5.23 -8.62 10.46
C ASP A 223 4.86 -9.63 9.37
N HIS A 224 5.72 -9.84 8.37
CA HIS A 224 5.46 -10.77 7.27
C HIS A 224 5.29 -12.21 7.77
N PHE A 225 6.16 -12.65 8.69
CA PHE A 225 6.06 -13.97 9.33
C PHE A 225 4.92 -14.05 10.35
N THR A 226 4.54 -12.92 10.95
CA THR A 226 3.35 -12.84 11.80
C THR A 226 2.09 -13.10 10.97
N LEU A 227 2.00 -12.52 9.77
CA LEU A 227 0.90 -12.77 8.83
C LEU A 227 0.89 -14.23 8.33
N LEU A 228 2.06 -14.79 8.04
CA LEU A 228 2.19 -16.20 7.67
C LEU A 228 1.70 -17.12 8.80
N ASN A 229 2.07 -16.84 10.05
CA ASN A 229 1.62 -17.63 11.21
C ASN A 229 0.10 -17.56 11.41
N VAL A 230 -0.52 -16.39 11.18
CA VAL A 230 -1.99 -16.26 11.20
C VAL A 230 -2.62 -17.18 10.15
N TRP A 231 -2.07 -17.21 8.94
CA TRP A 231 -2.56 -18.06 7.86
C TRP A 231 -2.42 -19.55 8.20
N GLU A 232 -1.23 -19.98 8.65
CA GLU A 232 -0.95 -21.38 9.00
C GLU A 232 -1.92 -21.89 10.07
N GLN A 233 -2.08 -21.17 11.18
CA GLN A 233 -3.01 -21.55 12.25
C GLN A 233 -4.46 -21.57 11.76
N TRP A 234 -4.86 -20.62 10.91
CA TRP A 234 -6.21 -20.62 10.35
C TRP A 234 -6.45 -21.82 9.42
N ALA A 235 -5.46 -22.17 8.59
CA ALA A 235 -5.50 -23.33 7.71
C ALA A 235 -5.58 -24.65 8.50
N GLU A 236 -4.83 -24.79 9.60
CA GLU A 236 -4.89 -25.94 10.51
C GLU A 236 -6.29 -26.15 11.12
N THR A 237 -7.02 -25.06 11.38
CA THR A 237 -8.41 -25.13 11.86
C THR A 237 -9.44 -25.38 10.75
N ASN A 238 -9.01 -25.79 9.56
CA ASN A 238 -9.85 -25.93 8.36
C ASN A 238 -10.63 -24.64 8.04
N TYR A 239 -9.95 -23.49 8.12
CA TYR A 239 -10.52 -22.18 7.78
C TYR A 239 -11.74 -21.80 8.64
N SER A 240 -11.71 -22.17 9.92
CA SER A 240 -12.83 -21.97 10.85
C SER A 240 -13.17 -20.49 11.07
N GLN A 241 -14.44 -20.15 10.94
CA GLN A 241 -14.95 -18.82 11.30
C GLN A 241 -14.89 -18.58 12.82
N GLN A 242 -15.07 -19.63 13.62
CA GLN A 242 -15.03 -19.56 15.08
C GLN A 242 -13.63 -19.18 15.57
N PHE A 243 -12.59 -19.78 14.98
CA PHE A 243 -11.19 -19.42 15.24
C PHE A 243 -10.95 -17.92 15.00
N CYS A 244 -11.42 -17.39 13.87
CA CYS A 244 -11.28 -15.96 13.58
C CYS A 244 -11.94 -15.09 14.65
N TYR A 245 -13.13 -15.47 15.12
CA TYR A 245 -13.83 -14.70 16.16
C TYR A 245 -13.07 -14.71 17.50
N GLU A 246 -12.58 -15.87 17.92
CA GLU A 246 -11.83 -16.04 19.17
C GLU A 246 -10.48 -15.33 19.14
N GLN A 247 -9.79 -15.35 17.99
CA GLN A 247 -8.48 -14.73 17.80
C GLN A 247 -8.54 -13.27 17.33
N PHE A 248 -9.72 -12.66 17.35
CA PHE A 248 -9.93 -11.26 16.94
C PHE A 248 -9.46 -10.97 15.49
N LEU A 249 -9.70 -11.90 14.58
CA LEU A 249 -9.41 -11.79 13.15
C LEU A 249 -10.69 -11.58 12.33
N GLN A 250 -10.61 -10.80 11.26
CA GLN A 250 -11.72 -10.61 10.36
C GLN A 250 -11.80 -11.75 9.34
N PHE A 251 -12.77 -12.64 9.51
CA PHE A 251 -13.02 -13.78 8.61
C PHE A 251 -13.13 -13.38 7.13
N LYS A 252 -13.78 -12.24 6.85
CA LYS A 252 -13.93 -11.74 5.47
C LYS A 252 -12.59 -11.36 4.83
N SER A 253 -11.71 -10.72 5.58
CA SER A 253 -10.37 -10.34 5.11
C SER A 253 -9.53 -11.58 4.82
N LEU A 254 -9.59 -12.59 5.70
CA LEU A 254 -8.91 -13.88 5.50
C LEU A 254 -9.46 -14.68 4.31
N SER A 255 -10.79 -14.69 4.13
CA SER A 255 -11.42 -15.35 2.98
C SER A 255 -10.97 -14.71 1.67
N ARG A 256 -10.93 -13.36 1.59
CA ARG A 256 -10.40 -12.67 0.42
C ARG A 256 -8.92 -12.94 0.21
N ALA A 257 -8.11 -12.96 1.27
CA ALA A 257 -6.69 -13.31 1.17
C ALA A 257 -6.53 -14.73 0.58
N ARG A 258 -7.40 -15.68 0.94
CA ARG A 258 -7.41 -17.00 0.33
C ARG A 258 -7.75 -16.96 -1.15
N ASP A 259 -8.80 -16.25 -1.54
CA ASP A 259 -9.16 -16.10 -2.95
C ASP A 259 -8.02 -15.47 -3.77
N ILE A 260 -7.33 -14.46 -3.22
CA ILE A 260 -6.16 -13.82 -3.84
C ILE A 260 -5.01 -14.82 -3.97
N ARG A 261 -4.70 -15.58 -2.91
CA ARG A 261 -3.63 -16.59 -2.93
C ARG A 261 -3.88 -17.64 -4.01
N ASP A 262 -5.12 -18.16 -4.08
CA ASP A 262 -5.49 -19.19 -5.05
C ASP A 262 -5.44 -18.65 -6.49
N GLN A 263 -5.82 -17.39 -6.71
CA GLN A 263 -5.64 -16.71 -7.99
C GLN A 263 -4.16 -16.55 -8.36
N LEU A 264 -3.32 -16.10 -7.44
CA LEU A 264 -1.88 -15.94 -7.68
C LEU A 264 -1.21 -17.29 -7.94
N ALA A 265 -1.60 -18.34 -7.23
CA ALA A 265 -1.12 -19.71 -7.48
C ALA A 265 -1.47 -20.18 -8.91
N GLY A 266 -2.70 -19.94 -9.37
CA GLY A 266 -3.10 -20.24 -10.75
C GLY A 266 -2.34 -19.42 -11.81
N LEU A 267 -1.92 -18.19 -11.47
CA LEU A 267 -1.07 -17.37 -12.35
C LEU A 267 0.39 -17.85 -12.35
N CYS A 268 0.90 -18.39 -11.25
CA CYS A 268 2.23 -19.01 -11.22
C CYS A 268 2.36 -20.13 -12.25
N GLU A 269 1.32 -20.95 -12.45
CA GLU A 269 1.32 -22.00 -13.48
C GLU A 269 1.47 -21.42 -14.89
N ARG A 270 0.78 -20.33 -15.21
CA ARG A 270 0.88 -19.65 -16.51
C ARG A 270 2.27 -19.07 -16.78
N VAL A 271 2.93 -18.65 -15.71
CA VAL A 271 4.25 -18.02 -15.74
C VAL A 271 5.37 -19.07 -15.55
N GLU A 272 5.02 -20.35 -15.55
CA GLU A 272 5.92 -21.51 -15.40
C GLU A 272 6.72 -21.49 -14.09
N ILE A 273 6.13 -20.95 -13.01
CA ILE A 273 6.72 -20.99 -11.67
C ILE A 273 6.20 -22.23 -10.95
N VAL A 274 7.12 -23.11 -10.55
CA VAL A 274 6.78 -24.27 -9.72
C VAL A 274 6.56 -23.81 -8.28
N ILE A 275 5.36 -24.03 -7.76
CA ILE A 275 5.05 -23.74 -6.37
C ILE A 275 5.72 -24.79 -5.49
N LYS A 276 6.71 -24.35 -4.72
CA LYS A 276 7.39 -25.15 -3.69
C LYS A 276 7.26 -24.46 -2.34
N SER A 277 7.10 -25.26 -1.30
CA SER A 277 7.24 -24.81 0.09
C SER A 277 8.70 -24.96 0.50
N ASN A 278 9.13 -24.08 1.40
CA ASN A 278 10.47 -24.07 1.94
C ASN A 278 10.79 -25.42 2.60
N PRO A 279 11.85 -26.13 2.15
CA PRO A 279 12.19 -27.45 2.70
C PRO A 279 12.55 -27.42 4.19
N ASN A 280 12.99 -26.27 4.71
CA ASN A 280 13.26 -26.09 6.13
C ASN A 280 12.41 -24.96 6.71
N SER A 281 11.27 -25.31 7.29
CA SER A 281 10.35 -24.36 7.92
C SER A 281 10.97 -23.53 9.07
N ASN A 282 12.06 -24.00 9.67
CA ASN A 282 12.77 -23.26 10.72
C ASN A 282 13.70 -22.18 10.16
N ASP A 283 14.12 -22.27 8.89
CA ASP A 283 14.94 -21.25 8.26
C ASP A 283 14.08 -20.26 7.47
N ILE A 284 13.90 -19.06 8.02
CA ILE A 284 13.14 -17.97 7.40
C ILE A 284 13.93 -17.21 6.32
N THR A 285 15.24 -17.46 6.21
CA THR A 285 16.15 -16.73 5.30
C THR A 285 15.73 -16.78 3.83
N PRO A 286 15.30 -17.92 3.25
CA PRO A 286 14.88 -17.99 1.85
C PRO A 286 13.72 -17.03 1.55
N VAL A 287 12.72 -17.00 2.43
CA VAL A 287 11.55 -16.10 2.32
C VAL A 287 11.99 -14.63 2.44
N GLN A 288 12.85 -14.31 3.42
CA GLN A 288 13.38 -12.95 3.57
C GLN A 288 14.13 -12.49 2.32
N LYS A 289 14.98 -13.34 1.73
CA LYS A 289 15.72 -13.01 0.49
C LYS A 289 14.79 -12.83 -0.71
N ALA A 290 13.79 -13.70 -0.87
CA ALA A 290 12.81 -13.59 -1.95
C ALA A 290 12.03 -12.27 -1.90
N ILE A 291 11.51 -11.90 -0.72
CA ILE A 291 10.81 -10.63 -0.51
C ILE A 291 11.77 -9.45 -0.71
N THR A 292 13.00 -9.55 -0.19
CA THR A 292 14.03 -8.51 -0.38
C THR A 292 14.34 -8.28 -1.85
N ALA A 293 14.34 -9.31 -2.70
CA ALA A 293 14.57 -9.17 -4.14
C ALA A 293 13.48 -8.35 -4.87
N GLY A 294 12.26 -8.27 -4.31
CA GLY A 294 11.21 -7.40 -4.81
C GLY A 294 11.18 -6.01 -4.15
N TYR A 295 11.46 -5.96 -2.84
CA TYR A 295 11.29 -4.78 -2.00
C TYR A 295 12.60 -4.10 -1.60
N PHE A 296 13.71 -4.39 -2.27
CA PHE A 296 15.02 -3.77 -1.98
C PHE A 296 14.97 -2.23 -2.06
N TYR A 297 14.03 -1.68 -2.84
CA TYR A 297 13.77 -0.24 -2.95
C TYR A 297 13.23 0.37 -1.64
N ASN A 298 12.48 -0.43 -0.88
CA ASN A 298 11.77 -0.03 0.34
C ASN A 298 12.49 -0.55 1.59
N THR A 299 13.67 -0.01 1.81
CA THR A 299 14.58 -0.43 2.88
C THR A 299 15.00 0.76 3.74
N ALA A 300 15.18 0.53 5.03
CA ALA A 300 15.56 1.54 6.00
C ALA A 300 16.49 0.99 7.08
N GLN A 301 17.28 1.88 7.68
CA GLN A 301 18.24 1.54 8.73
C GLN A 301 17.98 2.36 9.99
N LEU A 302 18.14 1.72 11.15
CA LEU A 302 18.10 2.35 12.45
C LEU A 302 19.15 3.47 12.59
N GLN A 303 18.71 4.65 13.01
CA GLN A 303 19.59 5.78 13.28
C GLN A 303 20.30 5.61 14.65
N LYS A 304 21.42 6.33 14.85
CA LYS A 304 22.20 6.32 16.10
C LYS A 304 21.37 6.67 17.35
N SER A 305 20.27 7.42 17.19
CA SER A 305 19.34 7.76 18.28
C SER A 305 18.52 6.56 18.78
N GLY A 306 18.43 5.46 18.01
CA GLY A 306 17.73 4.24 18.40
C GLY A 306 16.20 4.28 18.30
N ASP A 307 15.61 5.42 17.96
CA ASP A 307 14.16 5.66 17.96
C ASP A 307 13.54 5.78 16.54
N SER A 308 14.39 5.98 15.53
CA SER A 308 14.01 6.34 14.18
C SER A 308 14.88 5.61 13.17
N TYR A 309 14.38 5.53 11.95
CA TYR A 309 15.03 4.86 10.83
C TYR A 309 15.24 5.86 9.70
N ARG A 310 16.24 5.61 8.87
CA ARG A 310 16.53 6.38 7.66
C ARG A 310 16.45 5.45 6.45
N THR A 311 15.64 5.81 5.47
CA THR A 311 15.53 5.08 4.19
C THR A 311 16.86 5.13 3.43
N LEU A 312 17.28 4.02 2.84
CA LEU A 312 18.64 3.88 2.27
C LEU A 312 18.98 4.88 1.16
N LYS A 313 18.05 5.11 0.23
CA LYS A 313 18.32 5.91 -0.97
C LYS A 313 17.74 7.32 -0.89
N THR A 314 16.53 7.46 -0.37
CA THR A 314 15.86 8.77 -0.28
C THR A 314 16.27 9.56 0.97
N ASN A 315 17.01 8.97 1.93
CA ASN A 315 17.47 9.62 3.17
C ASN A 315 16.35 10.27 4.02
N HIS A 316 15.11 9.78 3.89
CA HIS A 316 13.99 10.23 4.71
C HIS A 316 14.00 9.56 6.07
N THR A 317 13.75 10.35 7.12
CA THR A 317 13.53 9.82 8.47
C THR A 317 12.11 9.25 8.57
N VAL A 318 12.02 8.00 9.00
CA VAL A 318 10.80 7.20 9.09
C VAL A 318 10.79 6.43 10.41
N TYR A 319 9.61 6.03 10.86
CA TYR A 319 9.42 5.35 12.14
C TYR A 319 8.70 4.03 11.93
N ILE A 320 9.00 2.99 12.72
CA ILE A 320 8.17 1.78 12.71
C ILE A 320 6.79 2.14 13.25
N HIS A 321 5.73 1.75 12.54
CA HIS A 321 4.37 2.00 13.01
C HIS A 321 4.10 1.24 14.32
N PRO A 322 3.40 1.84 15.31
CA PRO A 322 3.14 1.20 16.62
C PRO A 322 2.37 -0.12 16.55
N SER A 323 1.74 -0.40 15.40
CA SER A 323 1.07 -1.66 15.17
C SER A 323 2.00 -2.77 14.67
N SER A 324 3.29 -2.53 14.42
CA SER A 324 4.21 -3.58 13.96
C SER A 324 4.66 -4.46 15.12
N SER A 325 4.89 -5.75 14.88
CA SER A 325 5.53 -6.65 15.84
C SER A 325 6.96 -6.22 16.19
N LEU A 326 7.64 -5.54 15.28
CA LEU A 326 9.00 -5.05 15.47
C LEU A 326 9.07 -3.73 16.27
N PHE A 327 7.94 -3.10 16.58
CA PHE A 327 7.93 -1.82 17.31
C PHE A 327 8.47 -1.94 18.75
N GLN A 328 8.17 -3.05 19.42
CA GLN A 328 8.60 -3.30 20.82
C GLN A 328 9.76 -4.29 20.92
N PHE A 329 10.33 -4.71 19.79
CA PHE A 329 11.37 -5.71 19.75
C PHE A 329 12.69 -5.15 20.30
N GLN A 330 13.32 -5.89 21.21
CA GLN A 330 14.57 -5.49 21.87
C GLN A 330 15.62 -6.62 21.75
N PRO A 331 16.84 -6.33 21.27
CA PRO A 331 17.30 -5.02 20.77
C PRO A 331 16.62 -4.61 19.45
N PRO A 332 16.54 -3.30 19.12
CA PRO A 332 15.93 -2.85 17.89
C PRO A 332 16.65 -3.41 16.66
N VAL A 333 15.88 -3.82 15.65
CA VAL A 333 16.41 -4.37 14.41
C VAL A 333 17.16 -3.29 13.64
N LYS A 334 18.42 -3.57 13.25
CA LYS A 334 19.28 -2.57 12.62
C LYS A 334 18.82 -2.18 11.22
N THR A 335 18.43 -3.16 10.39
CA THR A 335 18.06 -2.92 8.99
C THR A 335 16.76 -3.62 8.70
N VAL A 336 15.83 -2.89 8.11
CA VAL A 336 14.47 -3.34 7.89
C VAL A 336 14.03 -3.06 6.46
N LEU A 337 13.11 -3.90 6.01
CA LEU A 337 12.31 -3.74 4.81
C LEU A 337 10.89 -3.40 5.23
N TYR A 338 10.20 -2.55 4.47
CA TYR A 338 8.82 -2.17 4.73
C TYR A 338 7.94 -2.34 3.49
N TYR A 339 6.67 -2.71 3.71
CA TYR A 339 5.69 -2.85 2.64
C TYR A 339 5.22 -1.49 2.12
N GLU A 340 4.79 -0.61 3.03
CA GLU A 340 4.28 0.71 2.67
C GLU A 340 4.75 1.80 3.65
N LEU A 341 4.87 3.02 3.14
CA LEU A 341 5.02 4.23 3.94
C LEU A 341 3.68 4.95 4.02
N VAL A 342 3.23 5.23 5.24
CA VAL A 342 2.00 5.97 5.50
C VAL A 342 2.33 7.23 6.29
N MET A 343 1.90 8.37 5.76
CA MET A 343 1.97 9.65 6.46
C MET A 343 0.73 9.85 7.32
N THR A 344 0.92 10.01 8.63
CA THR A 344 -0.13 10.49 9.55
C THR A 344 0.38 11.72 10.31
N SER A 345 0.82 11.57 11.56
CA SER A 345 1.54 12.61 12.30
C SER A 345 3.04 12.62 11.96
N LYS A 346 3.60 11.44 11.69
CA LYS A 346 4.96 11.20 11.22
C LYS A 346 4.91 10.22 10.04
N SER A 347 6.03 10.08 9.33
CA SER A 347 6.20 9.04 8.32
C SER A 347 6.38 7.68 9.00
N TYR A 348 5.40 6.80 8.88
CA TYR A 348 5.44 5.47 9.48
C TYR A 348 5.60 4.37 8.42
N MET A 349 6.53 3.46 8.68
CA MET A 349 6.68 2.18 7.96
C MET A 349 5.67 1.17 8.50
N ARG A 350 4.93 0.51 7.61
CA ARG A 350 4.01 -0.58 7.96
C ARG A 350 4.42 -1.88 7.31
N GLN A 351 4.07 -2.97 7.99
CA GLN A 351 4.46 -4.35 7.69
C GLN A 351 5.97 -4.44 7.47
N VAL A 352 6.69 -4.47 8.58
CA VAL A 352 8.15 -4.39 8.61
C VAL A 352 8.74 -5.79 8.74
N MET A 353 9.83 -6.05 8.02
CA MET A 353 10.59 -7.30 8.08
C MET A 353 12.06 -7.01 8.36
N GLU A 354 12.68 -7.81 9.21
CA GLU A 354 14.13 -7.75 9.42
C GLU A 354 14.87 -8.26 8.18
N ILE A 355 15.95 -7.57 7.79
CA ILE A 355 16.83 -8.01 6.71
C ILE A 355 18.30 -7.87 7.08
N LYS A 356 19.15 -8.71 6.50
CA LYS A 356 20.61 -8.53 6.56
C LYS A 356 21.07 -7.61 5.42
N PRO A 357 21.86 -6.55 5.70
CA PRO A 357 22.34 -5.63 4.67
C PRO A 357 23.07 -6.32 3.50
N ALA A 358 23.82 -7.39 3.78
CA ALA A 358 24.56 -8.15 2.76
C ALA A 358 23.65 -8.66 1.63
N TRP A 359 22.39 -9.00 1.94
CA TRP A 359 21.45 -9.49 0.94
C TRP A 359 21.10 -8.45 -0.12
N LEU A 360 21.15 -7.15 0.20
CA LEU A 360 20.87 -6.09 -0.75
C LEU A 360 21.87 -6.09 -1.91
N MET A 361 23.14 -6.42 -1.64
CA MET A 361 24.17 -6.58 -2.67
C MET A 361 24.00 -7.88 -3.45
N GLU A 362 23.50 -8.94 -2.82
CA GLU A 362 23.23 -10.21 -3.49
C GLU A 362 22.04 -10.09 -4.46
N VAL A 363 20.97 -9.42 -4.04
CA VAL A 363 19.71 -9.35 -4.80
C VAL A 363 19.67 -8.20 -5.81
N ALA A 364 20.36 -7.10 -5.54
CA ALA A 364 20.33 -5.90 -6.37
C ALA A 364 21.72 -5.20 -6.45
N PRO A 365 22.75 -5.88 -6.98
CA PRO A 365 24.12 -5.34 -7.08
C PRO A 365 24.23 -4.13 -8.01
N HIS A 366 23.31 -3.96 -8.94
CA HIS A 366 23.22 -2.79 -9.82
C HIS A 366 22.68 -1.55 -9.10
N TYR A 367 21.90 -1.74 -8.03
CA TYR A 367 21.25 -0.65 -7.30
C TYR A 367 22.04 -0.25 -6.04
N PHE A 368 22.58 -1.23 -5.31
CA PHE A 368 23.40 -0.99 -4.12
C PHE A 368 24.89 -1.17 -4.41
N LYS A 369 25.70 -0.24 -3.89
CA LYS A 369 27.17 -0.31 -3.98
C LYS A 369 27.78 -0.59 -2.61
N PRO A 370 29.03 -1.11 -2.51
CA PRO A 370 29.69 -1.32 -1.23
C PRO A 370 29.75 -0.05 -0.35
N ALA A 371 29.95 1.12 -0.98
CA ALA A 371 29.90 2.41 -0.29
C ALA A 371 28.54 2.72 0.35
N ASP A 372 27.44 2.19 -0.18
CA ASP A 372 26.10 2.31 0.43
C ASP A 372 26.03 1.48 1.73
N LEU A 373 26.66 0.30 1.76
CA LEU A 373 26.77 -0.54 2.98
C LEU A 373 27.73 0.02 4.03
N GLU A 374 28.82 0.67 3.62
CA GLU A 374 29.72 1.36 4.55
C GLU A 374 29.07 2.61 5.16
N GLN A 375 28.25 3.32 4.37
CA GLN A 375 27.38 4.39 4.87
C GLN A 375 26.35 3.85 5.87
N LEU A 376 25.86 2.63 5.65
CA LEU A 376 25.02 1.93 6.60
C LEU A 376 25.77 1.59 7.90
N ALA A 377 27.04 1.18 7.82
CA ALA A 377 27.81 0.87 9.02
C ALA A 377 28.19 2.14 9.85
N SER A 378 28.41 3.28 9.18
CA SER A 378 28.92 4.52 9.78
C SER A 378 27.85 5.54 10.20
N GLY A 379 26.65 5.48 9.62
CA GLY A 379 25.51 6.35 9.96
C GLY A 379 25.70 7.84 9.66
N ASP A 380 26.73 8.22 8.90
CA ASP A 380 27.07 9.61 8.64
C ASP A 380 26.82 10.01 7.18
N LYS A 381 25.87 10.93 6.98
CA LYS A 381 25.94 11.92 5.90
C LYS A 381 25.62 13.30 6.47
N LYS A 382 26.60 14.21 6.37
CA LYS A 382 26.34 15.66 6.34
C LYS A 382 25.40 15.93 5.17
N MET A 383 24.34 16.70 5.39
CA MET A 383 23.45 17.16 4.32
C MET A 383 24.28 17.85 3.23
N PRO A 384 23.97 17.66 1.94
CA PRO A 384 24.51 18.56 0.92
C PRO A 384 24.04 19.98 1.24
N LYS A 385 24.98 20.94 1.27
CA LYS A 385 24.65 22.36 1.39
C LYS A 385 23.75 22.73 0.21
N ASN A 386 22.59 23.29 0.50
CA ASN A 386 21.82 24.05 -0.49
C ASN A 386 22.67 25.24 -0.94
N GLU A 387 23.31 25.15 -2.10
CA GLU A 387 23.78 26.33 -2.83
C GLU A 387 22.57 26.95 -3.54
N ALA A 388 21.77 27.70 -2.77
CA ALA A 388 20.76 28.59 -3.30
C ALA A 388 20.52 29.73 -2.30
N ALA A 389 21.37 30.77 -2.36
CA ALA A 389 21.03 32.18 -2.09
C ALA A 389 22.29 33.05 -2.01
N SER A 390 22.80 33.48 -3.16
CA SER A 390 23.65 34.68 -3.24
C SER A 390 23.33 35.46 -4.51
N LEU A 391 22.07 35.88 -4.64
CA LEU A 391 21.60 36.83 -5.66
C LEU A 391 20.53 37.73 -5.02
N SER A 392 20.90 38.49 -3.99
CA SER A 392 20.11 39.63 -3.51
C SER A 392 20.94 40.58 -2.64
N SER A 393 21.92 41.26 -3.23
CA SER A 393 22.46 42.51 -2.65
C SER A 393 23.19 43.31 -3.73
N ALA A 394 22.43 43.97 -4.62
CA ALA A 394 22.95 45.06 -5.43
C ALA A 394 21.78 45.95 -5.91
N LYS A 395 21.25 46.76 -4.98
CA LYS A 395 20.63 48.06 -5.28
C LYS A 395 20.97 49.01 -4.13
N SER A 396 21.95 49.86 -4.37
CA SER A 396 22.07 51.21 -3.80
C SER A 396 22.10 52.17 -4.97
#